data_AF-A0A969MEB9-F1
#
_entry.id   AF-A0A969MEB9-F1
#
_cell.length_a   1.000
_cell.length_b   1.000
_cell.length_c   1.000
_cell.angle_alpha   90.00
_cell.angle_beta   90.00
_cell.angle_gamma   90.00
#
_symmetry.space_group_name_H-M   'P 1'
#
loop_
_entity.id
_entity.type
_entity.pdbx_description
1 polymer ?
#
loop_
_entity_poly.entity_id
_entity_poly.type
_entity_poly.pdbx_seq_one_letter_code
_entity_poly.pdbx_strand_id
1 'polypeptide(L)'
;MWTEVIKVVDWQTKKIYDLPCLGKNSWTKFLINEGYELIDEVQLGDYSIYLYKTENNTYAIYNPQIDDLDVECLLINILSEQDAYSLIVGIQKHASMVVCKNQTSWI
;
A
#
# COMPACT_ATOMS: atom_id res chain seq x y z
N MET A 1 -4.50 23.73 -9.03
CA MET A 1 -4.96 22.37 -9.35
C MET A 1 -3.99 21.45 -8.65
N TRP A 2 -4.38 20.85 -7.52
CA TRP A 2 -3.49 19.99 -6.75
C TRP A 2 -3.43 18.65 -7.50
N THR A 3 -2.27 18.30 -8.05
CA THR A 3 -2.07 16.97 -8.60
C THR A 3 -2.02 16.02 -7.42
N GLU A 4 -3.04 15.19 -7.25
CA GLU A 4 -2.95 14.07 -6.32
C GLU A 4 -1.77 13.19 -6.75
N VAL A 5 -0.91 12.82 -5.81
CA VAL A 5 0.28 11.98 -6.08
C VAL A 5 0.24 10.78 -5.16
N ILE A 6 0.67 9.64 -5.70
CA ILE A 6 0.84 8.41 -4.93
C ILE A 6 2.30 8.30 -4.58
N LYS A 7 2.61 8.07 -3.30
CA LYS A 7 3.99 7.83 -2.88
C LYS A 7 4.34 6.39 -3.20
N VAL A 8 5.30 6.20 -4.09
CA VAL A 8 5.85 4.88 -4.37
C VAL A 8 7.15 4.73 -3.60
N VAL A 9 7.25 3.66 -2.83
CA VAL A 9 8.41 3.33 -2.00
C VAL A 9 9.03 2.06 -2.54
N ASP A 10 10.26 2.16 -3.02
CA ASP A 10 11.05 0.99 -3.35
C ASP A 10 11.55 0.33 -2.05
N TRP A 11 11.09 -0.89 -1.77
CA TRP A 11 11.37 -1.56 -0.51
C TRP A 11 12.85 -1.95 -0.35
N GLN A 12 13.58 -2.22 -1.44
CA GLN A 12 14.99 -2.58 -1.37
C GLN A 12 15.87 -1.37 -1.07
N THR A 13 15.65 -0.30 -1.83
CA THR A 13 16.51 0.88 -1.81
C THR A 13 16.03 1.97 -0.85
N LYS A 14 14.80 1.82 -0.32
CA LYS A 14 14.09 2.80 0.52
C LYS A 14 13.92 4.16 -0.16
N LYS A 15 14.03 4.21 -1.49
CA LYS A 15 13.79 5.43 -2.27
C LYS A 15 12.30 5.67 -2.37
N ILE A 16 11.92 6.94 -2.27
CA ILE A 16 10.55 7.41 -2.40
C ILE A 16 10.47 8.28 -3.65
N TYR A 17 9.44 8.06 -4.47
CA TYR A 17 9.15 8.88 -5.62
C TYR A 17 7.65 9.07 -5.79
N ASP A 18 7.30 10.12 -6.54
CA ASP A 18 5.92 10.54 -6.71
C ASP A 18 5.40 9.98 -8.04
N LEU A 19 4.36 9.16 -7.98
CA LEU A 19 3.61 8.73 -9.15
C LEU A 19 2.46 9.72 -9.37
N PRO A 20 2.44 10.45 -10.51
CA PRO A 20 1.34 11.36 -10.80
C PRO A 20 0.00 10.60 -10.88
N CYS A 21 -1.02 11.05 -10.15
CA CYS A 21 -2.35 10.48 -10.27
C CYS A 21 -3.02 11.01 -11.55
N LEU A 22 -2.86 10.29 -12.65
CA LEU A 22 -3.47 10.60 -13.95
C LEU A 22 -4.93 10.11 -14.05
N GLY A 23 -5.65 10.01 -12.92
CA GLY A 23 -7.00 9.48 -12.79
C GLY A 23 -7.08 8.23 -11.91
N LYS A 24 -8.31 7.69 -11.72
CA LYS A 24 -8.56 6.46 -10.94
C LYS A 24 -7.67 5.31 -11.44
N ASN A 25 -7.12 4.54 -10.50
CA ASN A 25 -6.34 3.33 -10.75
C ASN A 25 -5.01 3.58 -11.49
N SER A 26 -4.41 4.76 -11.31
CA SER A 26 -3.10 5.11 -11.87
C SER A 26 -2.00 4.17 -11.36
N TRP A 27 -2.04 3.76 -10.09
CA TRP A 27 -1.16 2.74 -9.50
C TRP A 27 -1.35 1.37 -10.17
N THR A 28 -2.58 0.97 -10.47
CA THR A 28 -2.87 -0.32 -11.09
C THR A 28 -2.26 -0.40 -12.49
N LYS A 29 -2.34 0.69 -13.28
CA LYS A 29 -1.69 0.76 -14.59
C LYS A 29 -0.17 0.67 -14.48
N PHE A 30 0.41 1.37 -13.50
CA PHE A 30 1.84 1.27 -13.22
C PHE A 30 2.25 -0.17 -12.90
N LEU A 31 1.55 -0.82 -11.97
CA LEU A 31 1.81 -2.21 -11.58
C LEU A 31 1.70 -3.18 -12.76
N ILE A 32 0.64 -3.08 -13.56
CA ILE A 32 0.46 -3.92 -14.76
C ILE A 32 1.61 -3.73 -15.75
N ASN A 33 2.03 -2.48 -16.00
CA ASN A 33 3.15 -2.19 -16.90
C ASN A 33 4.48 -2.76 -16.39
N GLU A 34 4.66 -2.80 -15.07
CA GLU A 34 5.82 -3.41 -14.41
C GLU A 34 5.70 -4.93 -14.23
N GLY A 35 4.63 -5.55 -14.75
CA GLY A 35 4.44 -7.01 -14.74
C GLY A 35 3.93 -7.58 -13.42
N TYR A 36 3.33 -6.74 -12.56
CA TYR A 36 2.69 -7.17 -11.33
C TYR A 36 1.23 -7.57 -11.57
N GLU A 37 0.84 -8.71 -11.01
CA GLU A 37 -0.53 -9.22 -11.02
C GLU A 37 -1.10 -9.23 -9.60
N LEU A 38 -2.40 -8.96 -9.46
CA LEU A 38 -3.07 -9.01 -8.17
C LEU A 38 -3.17 -10.47 -7.71
N ILE A 39 -2.72 -10.75 -6.48
CA ILE A 39 -2.76 -12.10 -5.91
C ILE A 39 -3.57 -12.19 -4.62
N ASP A 40 -3.77 -11.08 -3.91
CA ASP A 40 -4.52 -11.06 -2.65
C ASP A 40 -5.16 -9.70 -2.38
N GLU A 41 -6.27 -9.71 -1.66
CA GLU A 41 -6.98 -8.53 -1.19
C GLU A 41 -7.34 -8.71 0.29
N VAL A 42 -6.92 -7.75 1.11
CA VAL A 42 -7.08 -7.80 2.57
C VAL A 42 -7.94 -6.64 3.03
N GLN A 43 -9.16 -6.93 3.46
CA GLN A 43 -10.10 -5.93 3.98
C GLN A 43 -9.62 -5.37 5.33
N LEU A 44 -9.61 -4.04 5.44
CA LEU A 44 -9.30 -3.26 6.64
C LEU A 44 -10.40 -2.24 6.91
N GLY A 45 -11.48 -2.70 7.55
CA GLY A 45 -12.63 -1.84 7.82
C GLY A 45 -13.20 -1.27 6.52
N ASP A 46 -13.04 0.04 6.34
CA ASP A 46 -13.62 0.80 5.22
C ASP A 46 -12.76 0.79 3.94
N TYR A 47 -11.55 0.24 3.97
CA TYR A 47 -10.67 0.12 2.79
C TYR A 47 -10.05 -1.27 2.66
N SER A 48 -9.41 -1.55 1.53
CA SER A 48 -8.67 -2.80 1.28
C SER A 48 -7.20 -2.52 1.00
N ILE A 49 -6.33 -3.41 1.47
CA ILE A 49 -4.93 -3.51 1.04
C ILE A 49 -4.88 -4.53 -0.10
N TYR A 50 -4.09 -4.24 -1.13
CA TYR A 50 -3.94 -5.11 -2.29
C TYR A 50 -2.50 -5.60 -2.39
N LEU A 51 -2.33 -6.91 -2.53
CA LEU A 51 -1.03 -7.55 -2.71
C LEU A 51 -0.88 -7.99 -4.16
N TYR A 52 0.24 -7.60 -4.77
CA TYR A 52 0.59 -7.94 -6.13
C TYR A 52 1.89 -8.72 -6.19
N LYS A 53 2.07 -9.47 -7.27
CA LYS A 53 3.24 -10.32 -7.50
C LYS A 53 3.61 -10.37 -8.98
N THR A 54 4.90 -10.34 -9.28
CA THR A 54 5.45 -10.61 -10.63
C THR A 54 5.77 -12.09 -10.80
N GLU A 55 5.94 -12.57 -12.04
CA GLU A 55 6.47 -13.93 -12.34
C GLU A 55 7.78 -14.25 -11.59
N ASN A 56 8.64 -13.25 -11.36
CA ASN A 56 9.92 -13.39 -10.67
C ASN A 56 9.82 -13.39 -9.13
N ASN A 57 8.63 -13.60 -8.56
CA ASN A 57 8.39 -13.54 -7.10
C ASN A 57 8.82 -12.20 -6.46
N THR A 58 8.66 -11.10 -7.18
CA THR A 58 8.73 -9.76 -6.60
C THR A 58 7.33 -9.29 -6.25
N TYR A 59 7.15 -8.72 -5.07
CA TYR A 59 5.85 -8.36 -4.50
C TYR A 59 5.71 -6.84 -4.38
N ALA A 60 4.48 -6.37 -4.50
CA ALA A 60 4.09 -4.98 -4.26
C ALA A 60 2.82 -4.92 -3.42
N ILE A 61 2.71 -3.91 -2.56
CA ILE A 61 1.57 -3.68 -1.69
C ILE A 61 1.03 -2.29 -1.97
N TYR A 62 -0.23 -2.21 -2.39
CA TYR A 62 -0.94 -0.95 -2.44
C TYR A 62 -1.76 -0.76 -1.16
N ASN A 63 -1.49 0.33 -0.46
CA ASN A 63 -2.23 0.74 0.72
C ASN A 63 -2.85 2.14 0.49
N PRO A 64 -4.18 2.23 0.38
CA PRO A 64 -4.86 3.50 0.13
C PRO A 64 -4.87 4.44 1.34
N GLN A 65 -4.55 3.96 2.56
CA GLN A 65 -4.50 4.80 3.76
C GLN A 65 -3.27 4.50 4.62
N ILE A 66 -2.36 5.47 4.70
CA ILE A 66 -1.40 5.56 5.80
C ILE A 66 -1.76 6.79 6.62
N ASP A 67 -2.25 6.58 7.83
CA ASP A 67 -2.77 7.62 8.74
C ASP A 67 -1.73 8.72 9.09
N ASP A 68 -0.43 8.46 8.91
CA ASP A 68 0.65 9.42 9.14
C ASP A 68 1.02 10.28 7.92
N LEU A 69 0.49 9.97 6.74
CA LEU A 69 0.98 10.54 5.47
C LEU A 69 -0.09 11.30 4.67
N ASP A 70 -1.38 11.18 4.97
CA ASP A 70 -2.50 11.76 4.18
C ASP A 70 -2.42 11.44 2.67
N VAL A 71 -1.63 10.43 2.28
CA VAL A 71 -1.39 10.06 0.87
C VAL A 71 -1.42 8.54 0.69
N GLU A 72 -1.95 8.13 -0.46
CA GLU A 72 -1.91 6.74 -0.94
C GLU A 72 -0.45 6.29 -1.10
N CYS A 73 -0.16 5.05 -0.69
CA CYS A 73 1.20 4.51 -0.72
C CYS A 73 1.27 3.18 -1.48
N LEU A 74 2.27 3.06 -2.34
CA LEU A 74 2.60 1.85 -3.07
C LEU A 74 4.01 1.37 -2.68
N LEU A 75 4.09 0.25 -1.98
CA LEU A 75 5.36 -0.43 -1.68
C LEU A 75 5.68 -1.37 -2.84
N ILE A 76 6.87 -1.30 -3.42
CA ILE A 76 7.29 -2.19 -4.52
C ILE A 76 8.61 -2.90 -4.23
N ASN A 77 8.99 -3.84 -5.09
CA ASN A 77 10.29 -4.52 -5.03
C ASN A 77 10.51 -5.28 -3.70
N ILE A 78 9.45 -5.85 -3.13
CA ILE A 78 9.55 -6.72 -1.96
C ILE A 78 9.95 -8.11 -2.46
N LEU A 79 11.11 -8.63 -2.04
CA LEU A 79 11.69 -9.86 -2.62
C LEU A 79 11.24 -11.16 -1.94
N SER A 80 10.42 -11.05 -0.90
CA SER A 80 9.97 -12.19 -0.10
C SER A 80 8.48 -12.10 0.18
N GLU A 81 7.79 -13.20 -0.04
CA GLU A 81 6.38 -13.35 0.33
C GLU A 81 6.17 -13.12 1.83
N GLN A 82 7.08 -13.66 2.64
CA GLN A 82 7.03 -13.51 4.10
C GLN A 82 7.17 -12.04 4.50
N ASP A 83 8.04 -11.28 3.83
CA ASP A 83 8.18 -9.84 4.09
C ASP A 83 6.90 -9.10 3.69
N ALA A 84 6.31 -9.46 2.54
CA ALA A 84 5.08 -8.84 2.07
C ALA A 84 3.93 -9.06 3.07
N TYR A 85 3.73 -10.29 3.54
CA TYR A 85 2.72 -10.59 4.55
C TYR A 85 3.04 -9.98 5.92
N SER A 86 4.32 -9.91 6.31
CA SER A 86 4.71 -9.24 7.56
C SER A 86 4.39 -7.74 7.53
N LEU A 87 4.58 -7.10 6.36
CA LEU A 87 4.20 -5.71 6.14
C LEU A 87 2.69 -5.53 6.21
N ILE A 88 1.91 -6.38 5.54
CA ILE A 88 0.45 -6.35 5.62
C ILE A 88 0.01 -6.45 7.08
N VAL A 89 0.49 -7.45 7.82
CA VAL A 89 0.16 -7.62 9.26
C VAL A 89 0.55 -6.39 10.07
N GLY A 90 1.69 -5.76 9.76
CA GLY A 90 2.11 -4.50 10.37
C GLY A 90 1.11 -3.37 10.13
N ILE A 91 0.66 -3.19 8.90
CA ILE A 91 -0.34 -2.19 8.52
C ILE A 91 -1.68 -2.49 9.22
N GLN A 92 -2.14 -3.74 9.21
CA GLN A 92 -3.40 -4.13 9.86
C GLN A 92 -3.39 -3.84 11.37
N LYS A 93 -2.27 -4.13 12.05
CA LYS A 93 -2.12 -3.83 13.48
C LYS A 93 -2.17 -2.32 13.73
N HIS A 94 -1.51 -1.53 12.89
CA HIS A 94 -1.53 -0.07 13.01
C HIS A 94 -2.96 0.48 12.86
N ALA A 95 -3.66 0.10 11.79
CA ALA A 95 -5.04 0.48 11.55
C ALA A 95 -5.96 0.10 12.74
N SER A 96 -5.79 -1.11 13.28
CA SER A 96 -6.57 -1.58 14.44
C SER A 96 -6.31 -0.75 15.70
N MET A 97 -5.06 -0.34 15.95
CA MET A 97 -4.72 0.49 17.11
C MET A 97 -5.31 1.91 17.01
N VAL A 98 -5.36 2.48 15.81
CA VAL A 98 -5.97 3.81 15.57
C VAL A 98 -7.47 3.77 15.89
N VAL A 99 -8.17 2.71 15.46
CA VAL A 99 -9.58 2.49 15.82
C VAL A 99 -9.78 2.39 17.33
N CYS A 100 -8.94 1.63 18.05
CA CYS A 100 -9.05 1.50 19.51
C CYS A 100 -8.82 2.82 20.27
N LYS A 101 -7.89 3.66 19.82
CA LYS A 101 -7.63 4.99 20.43
C LYS A 101 -8.80 5.96 20.23
N ASN A 102 -9.43 5.92 19.05
CA ASN A 102 -10.57 6.80 18.75
C ASN A 102 -11.85 6.38 19.49
N GLN A 103 -11.95 5.13 19.95
CA GLN A 103 -13.06 4.65 20.77
C GLN A 103 -12.91 4.95 22.27
N THR A 104 -11.71 5.30 22.75
CA THR A 104 -11.45 5.56 24.18
C THR A 104 -11.67 7.02 24.61
N SER A 105 -12.07 7.90 23.69
CA SER A 105 -12.28 9.35 23.97
C SER A 105 -13.70 9.71 24.44
N TRP A 106 -14.48 8.76 24.95
CA TRP A 106 -15.85 8.98 25.45
C TRP A 106 -16.06 8.51 26.90
N ILE A 107 -15.10 8.78 27.79
CA ILE A 107 -15.29 8.65 29.24
C ILE A 107 -14.93 9.97 29.92
#